data_AF-A0A3C2DYT1-F1
#
_entry.id   AF-A0A3C2DYT1-F1
#
_cell.length_a   1.000
_cell.length_b   1.000
_cell.length_c   1.000
_cell.angle_alpha   90.00
_cell.angle_beta   90.00
_cell.angle_gamma   90.00
#
_symmetry.space_group_name_H-M   'P 1'
#
loop_
_entity.id
_entity.type
_entity.pdbx_description
1 polymer ?
#
loop_
_entity_poly.entity_id
_entity_poly.type
_entity_poly.pdbx_seq_one_letter_code
_entity_poly.pdbx_strand_id
1 'polypeptide(L)'
;MDTPDAGARITEAIKLHDEAGFAAMRRAGKLAAETLDFITPHVRPGVTTGEIDELCHKFTLDHDAVPGPLGYRGFPKSVCTSV
;
A
#
# COMPACT_ATOMS: atom_id res chain seq x y z
N MET A 1 1.81 -18.93 3.94
CA MET A 1 3.11 -18.23 3.86
C MET A 1 3.37 -17.68 5.24
N ASP A 2 3.82 -18.56 6.13
CA ASP A 2 4.11 -18.25 7.53
C ASP A 2 5.39 -17.41 7.58
N THR A 3 5.26 -16.18 8.09
CA THR A 3 6.42 -15.36 8.44
C THR A 3 6.66 -15.55 9.93
N PRO A 4 7.86 -15.98 10.36
CA PRO A 4 8.15 -16.14 11.78
C PRO A 4 8.16 -14.76 12.43
N ASP A 5 7.26 -14.55 13.40
CA ASP A 5 7.21 -13.37 14.26
C ASP A 5 8.42 -13.39 15.21
N ALA A 6 9.55 -12.92 14.70
CA ALA A 6 10.77 -12.77 15.49
C ALA A 6 10.61 -11.57 16.45
N GLY A 7 10.06 -11.85 17.63
CA GLY A 7 10.41 -11.12 18.86
C GLY A 7 9.72 -9.78 19.14
N ALA A 8 8.55 -9.50 18.58
CA ALA A 8 7.80 -8.31 18.99
C ALA A 8 7.14 -8.53 20.37
N ARG A 9 7.56 -7.77 21.39
CA ARG A 9 6.81 -7.69 22.66
C ARG A 9 5.51 -6.92 22.40
N ILE A 10 4.38 -7.61 22.42
CA ILE A 10 3.06 -6.97 22.44
C ILE A 10 2.75 -6.61 23.90
N THR A 11 2.84 -5.32 24.24
CA THR A 11 2.09 -4.79 25.39
C THR A 11 0.68 -4.45 24.91
N GLU A 12 -0.32 -4.41 25.78
CA GLU A 12 -1.72 -4.14 25.41
C GLU A 12 -1.98 -2.78 24.73
N ALA A 13 -0.95 -1.99 24.42
CA ALA A 13 -1.11 -0.66 23.84
C ALA A 13 -0.36 -0.39 22.52
N ILE A 14 0.90 -0.83 22.31
CA ILE A 14 1.68 -0.41 21.11
C ILE A 14 2.71 -1.48 20.72
N LYS A 15 2.74 -1.87 19.43
CA LYS A 15 3.79 -2.71 18.87
C LYS A 15 5.11 -1.93 18.78
N LEU A 16 6.13 -2.40 19.51
CA LEU A 16 7.49 -1.91 19.34
C LEU A 16 8.15 -2.68 18.20
N HIS A 17 8.53 -1.95 17.15
CA HIS A 17 9.22 -2.53 15.99
C HIS A 17 10.73 -2.59 16.23
N ASP A 18 11.35 -3.66 15.73
CA ASP A 18 12.79 -3.80 15.64
C ASP A 18 13.35 -3.14 14.37
N GLU A 19 14.66 -3.17 14.20
CA GLU A 19 15.34 -2.56 13.05
C GLU A 19 14.85 -3.14 11.72
N ALA A 20 14.59 -4.45 11.66
CA ALA A 20 14.08 -5.14 10.49
C ALA A 20 12.65 -4.67 10.16
N GLY A 21 11.78 -4.55 11.17
CA GLY A 21 10.43 -4.00 11.02
C GLY A 21 10.46 -2.57 10.48
N PHE A 22 11.31 -1.70 11.02
CA PHE A 22 11.49 -0.35 10.50
C PHE A 22 12.04 -0.32 9.07
N ALA A 23 12.98 -1.20 8.73
CA ALA A 23 13.51 -1.30 7.37
C ALA A 23 12.42 -1.73 6.37
N ALA A 24 11.57 -2.68 6.74
CA ALA A 24 10.43 -3.11 5.92
C ALA A 24 9.40 -1.98 5.74
N MET A 25 9.03 -1.30 6.83
CA MET A 25 8.10 -0.16 6.77
C MET A 25 8.63 0.98 5.90
N ARG A 26 9.94 1.27 5.94
CA ARG A 26 10.56 2.27 5.04
C ARG A 26 10.42 1.90 3.57
N ARG A 27 10.63 0.62 3.21
CA ARG A 27 10.46 0.17 1.81
C ARG A 27 9.00 0.27 1.35
N ALA A 28 8.06 -0.20 2.18
CA ALA A 28 6.63 -0.13 1.87
C ALA A 28 6.14 1.32 1.75
N GLY A 29 6.54 2.18 2.68
CA GLY A 29 6.19 3.61 2.66
C GLY A 29 6.78 4.34 1.47
N LYS A 30 8.04 4.03 1.09
CA LYS A 30 8.67 4.58 -0.12
C LYS A 30 7.89 4.21 -1.38
N LEU A 31 7.51 2.94 -1.54
CA LEU A 31 6.72 2.51 -2.68
C LEU A 31 5.34 3.17 -2.70
N ALA A 32 4.67 3.30 -1.56
CA ALA A 32 3.39 3.99 -1.47
C ALA A 32 3.49 5.46 -1.90
N ALA A 33 4.57 6.15 -1.52
CA ALA A 33 4.84 7.52 -1.98
C ALA A 33 5.11 7.58 -3.49
N GLU A 34 5.92 6.64 -4.01
CA GLU A 34 6.19 6.53 -5.45
C GLU A 34 4.91 6.29 -6.26
N THR A 35 3.96 5.49 -5.75
CA THR A 35 2.65 5.31 -6.38
C THR A 35 1.85 6.61 -6.44
N LEU A 36 1.89 7.44 -5.39
CA LEU A 36 1.22 8.75 -5.36
C LEU A 36 1.86 9.75 -6.33
N ASP A 37 3.18 9.78 -6.39
CA ASP A 37 3.92 10.61 -7.35
C ASP A 37 3.63 10.16 -8.80
N PHE A 38 3.60 8.85 -9.03
CA PHE A 38 3.27 8.25 -10.32
C PHE A 38 1.86 8.63 -10.79
N ILE A 39 0.85 8.56 -9.91
CA ILE A 39 -0.54 8.78 -10.31
C ILE A 39 -0.88 10.27 -10.48
N THR A 40 -0.17 11.16 -9.79
CA THR A 40 -0.38 12.62 -9.84
C THR A 40 -0.56 13.19 -11.26
N PRO A 41 0.32 12.91 -12.25
CA PRO A 41 0.14 13.41 -13.61
C PRO A 41 -1.07 12.82 -14.34
N HIS A 42 -1.70 11.75 -13.88
CA HIS A 42 -2.88 11.13 -14.49
C HIS A 42 -4.20 11.68 -13.97
N VAL A 43 -4.20 12.40 -12.84
CA VAL A 43 -5.40 13.05 -12.29
C VAL A 43 -5.73 14.29 -13.14
N ARG A 44 -6.55 14.09 -14.18
CA ARG A 44 -6.93 15.12 -15.15
C ARG A 44 -8.43 15.07 -15.44
N PRO A 45 -9.05 16.19 -15.88
CA PRO A 45 -10.44 16.19 -16.30
C PRO A 45 -10.72 15.12 -17.36
N GLY A 46 -11.81 14.37 -17.18
CA GLY A 46 -12.21 13.29 -18.07
C GLY A 46 -11.66 11.90 -17.71
N VAL A 47 -10.67 11.82 -16.81
CA VAL A 47 -10.18 10.52 -16.29
C VAL A 47 -11.10 10.04 -15.19
N THR A 48 -11.52 8.77 -15.27
CA THR A 48 -12.36 8.13 -14.27
C THR A 48 -11.53 7.66 -13.08
N THR A 49 -12.18 7.53 -11.92
CA THR A 49 -11.56 6.92 -10.75
C THR A 49 -11.24 5.43 -10.97
N GLY A 50 -11.93 4.76 -11.89
CA GLY A 50 -11.62 3.40 -12.32
C GLY A 50 -10.28 3.31 -13.05
N GLU A 51 -10.00 4.23 -13.96
CA GLU A 51 -8.69 4.31 -14.63
C GLU A 51 -7.56 4.61 -13.64
N ILE A 52 -7.82 5.48 -12.65
CA ILE A 52 -6.87 5.76 -11.57
C ILE A 52 -6.57 4.50 -10.76
N ASP A 53 -7.59 3.71 -10.42
CA ASP A 53 -7.45 2.44 -9.71
C ASP A 53 -6.65 1.41 -10.51
N GLU A 54 -6.91 1.27 -11.81
CA GLU A 54 -6.18 0.34 -12.68
C GLU A 54 -4.70 0.70 -12.82
N LEU A 55 -4.38 1.99 -12.96
CA LEU A 55 -3.00 2.48 -13.01
C LEU A 55 -2.27 2.20 -11.69
N CYS A 56 -2.90 2.52 -10.55
CA CYS A 56 -2.32 2.25 -9.23
C CYS A 56 -2.15 0.74 -8.97
N HIS A 57 -3.12 -0.08 -9.38
CA HIS A 57 -3.07 -1.53 -9.25
C HIS A 57 -1.89 -2.10 -10.03
N LYS A 58 -1.76 -1.72 -11.31
CA LYS A 58 -0.67 -2.17 -12.17
C LYS A 58 0.68 -1.73 -11.62
N PHE A 59 0.84 -0.45 -11.26
CA PHE A 59 2.08 0.06 -10.68
C PHE A 59 2.50 -0.71 -9.43
N THR A 60 1.54 -1.05 -8.56
CA THR A 60 1.82 -1.83 -7.35
C THR A 60 2.31 -3.24 -7.67
N LEU A 61 1.67 -3.93 -8.63
CA LEU A 61 2.08 -5.27 -9.04
C LEU A 61 3.43 -5.29 -9.78
N ASP A 62 3.69 -4.29 -10.62
CA ASP A 62 4.95 -4.15 -11.35
C ASP A 62 6.16 -3.94 -10.41
N HIS A 63 5.90 -3.58 -9.14
CA HIS A 63 6.89 -3.38 -8.08
C HIS A 63 6.91 -4.54 -7.04
N ASP A 64 6.40 -5.72 -7.40
CA ASP A 64 6.35 -6.91 -6.54
C ASP A 64 5.62 -6.68 -5.21
N ALA A 65 4.63 -5.77 -5.19
CA ALA A 65 3.85 -5.44 -4.01
C ALA A 65 2.38 -5.84 -4.17
N VAL A 66 1.65 -5.81 -3.05
CA VAL A 66 0.22 -6.11 -3.00
C VAL A 66 -0.57 -4.84 -2.63
N PRO A 67 -1.69 -4.55 -3.30
CA PRO A 67 -2.52 -3.39 -2.94
C PRO A 67 -3.17 -3.59 -1.57
N GLY A 68 -2.84 -2.74 -0.61
CA GLY A 68 -3.34 -2.85 0.77
C GLY A 68 -4.87 -2.85 0.91
N PRO A 69 -5.63 -1.99 0.19
CA PRO A 69 -7.09 -1.98 0.26
C PRO A 69 -7.76 -3.18 -0.38
N LEU A 70 -7.13 -3.83 -1.37
CA LEU A 70 -7.80 -4.85 -2.18
C LEU A 70 -8.18 -6.07 -1.33
N GLY A 71 -9.48 -6.35 -1.26
CA GLY A 71 -10.04 -7.42 -0.44
C GLY A 71 -10.18 -7.08 1.05
N TYR A 72 -9.72 -5.91 1.50
CA TYR A 72 -9.84 -5.50 2.90
C TYR A 72 -11.30 -5.38 3.30
N ARG A 73 -11.79 -6.32 4.12
CA ARG A 73 -13.21 -6.42 4.52
C ARG A 73 -14.18 -6.41 3.32
N GLY A 74 -13.77 -7.03 2.21
CA GLY A 74 -14.56 -7.07 0.97
C GLY A 74 -14.45 -5.81 0.10
N PHE A 75 -13.52 -4.89 0.40
CA PHE A 75 -13.27 -3.73 -0.45
C PHE A 75 -12.80 -4.16 -1.85
N PRO A 76 -13.45 -3.70 -2.94
CA PRO A 76 -13.29 -4.29 -4.27
C PRO A 76 -12.17 -3.66 -5.12
N LYS A 77 -11.47 -2.64 -4.59
CA LYS A 77 -10.55 -1.79 -5.35
C LYS A 77 -9.16 -1.75 -4.71
N SER A 78 -8.16 -1.31 -5.47
CA SER A 78 -6.76 -1.24 -5.05
C SER A 78 -6.43 0.06 -4.34
N VAL A 79 -7.21 1.11 -4.57
CA VAL A 79 -7.06 2.42 -3.94
C VAL A 79 -8.43 3.03 -3.65
N CYS A 80 -8.48 3.93 -2.66
CA CYS A 80 -9.64 4.77 -2.41
C CYS A 80 -9.48 6.09 -3.17
N THR A 81 -10.49 6.49 -3.93
CA THR A 81 -10.57 7.81 -4.57
C THR A 81 -11.74 8.58 -3.98
N SER A 82 -11.46 9.58 -3.15
CA SER A 82 -12.47 10.45 -2.54
C SER A 82 -12.46 11.80 -3.23
N VAL A 83 -13.58 12.16 -3.87
CA VAL A 83 -13.79 13.44 -4.58
C VAL A 83 -14.26 14.51 -3.62
#